data_AF-A3MXJ1-F1
#
_entry.id   AF-A3MXJ1-F1
#
_cell.length_a   1.000
_cell.length_b   1.000
_cell.length_c   1.000
_cell.angle_alpha   90.00
_cell.angle_beta   90.00
_cell.angle_gamma   90.00
#
_symmetry.space_group_name_H-M   'P 1'
#
loop_
_entity.id
_entity.type
_entity.pdbx_description
1 polymer ?
#
loop_
_entity_poly.entity_id
_entity_poly.type
_entity_poly.pdbx_seq_one_letter_code
_entity_poly.pdbx_strand_id
1 'polypeptide(L)'
;MSGGGARQGCGAIDISLAKVFGFVGALSFVVEGILLPVTPAAHVILFASYLWAMRRFCIERRRHLALWIATAIAASAATLYATGMTPVNLLFRRAPLEALALVALLWGISALPFYAVNDPLYKATGDYKFRLAWISYAAGAALFVVNVGFIALAYAFLVLALAFLNLK
;
A
#
# COMPACT_ATOMS: atom_id res chain seq x y z
N MET A 1 45.07 -8.52 9.36
CA MET A 1 43.93 -9.43 9.21
C MET A 1 42.66 -8.64 9.50
N SER A 2 42.02 -8.13 8.44
CA SER A 2 40.78 -7.37 8.54
C SER A 2 39.62 -8.35 8.67
N GLY A 3 39.07 -8.46 9.87
CA GLY A 3 37.86 -9.24 10.12
C GLY A 3 36.68 -8.54 9.46
N GLY A 4 36.33 -9.00 8.25
CA GLY A 4 35.08 -8.64 7.59
C GLY A 4 33.91 -9.12 8.44
N GLY A 5 33.37 -8.23 9.27
CA GLY A 5 32.12 -8.43 9.98
C GLY A 5 31.01 -8.60 8.96
N ALA A 6 30.65 -9.85 8.68
CA ALA A 6 29.44 -10.18 7.97
C ALA A 6 28.27 -9.45 8.63
N ARG A 7 27.51 -8.68 7.85
CA ARG A 7 26.27 -8.02 8.30
C ARG A 7 25.28 -9.09 8.76
N GLN A 8 25.37 -9.53 10.01
CA GLN A 8 24.46 -10.50 10.65
C GLN A 8 23.04 -9.95 10.90
N GLY A 9 22.68 -8.79 10.34
CA GLY A 9 21.42 -8.09 10.65
C GLY A 9 20.26 -8.31 9.66
N CYS A 10 20.49 -8.92 8.50
CA CYS A 10 19.44 -9.16 7.51
C CYS A 10 18.99 -10.62 7.54
N GLY A 11 18.16 -10.99 8.52
CA GLY A 11 17.65 -12.37 8.57
C GLY A 11 16.88 -12.83 9.81
N ALA A 12 16.95 -12.12 10.94
CA ALA A 12 16.27 -12.57 12.16
C ALA A 12 14.88 -11.94 12.34
N ILE A 13 13.97 -12.11 11.38
CA ILE A 13 12.56 -11.76 11.60
C ILE A 13 11.67 -12.95 11.32
N ASP A 14 10.70 -13.20 12.19
CA ASP A 14 9.66 -14.19 11.97
C ASP A 14 8.87 -13.86 10.69
N ILE A 15 9.24 -14.56 9.62
CA ILE A 15 8.70 -14.40 8.28
C ILE A 15 7.21 -14.78 8.26
N SER A 16 6.79 -15.73 9.10
CA SER A 16 5.44 -16.30 9.07
C SER A 16 4.41 -15.28 9.56
N LEU A 17 4.66 -14.65 10.70
CA LEU A 17 3.76 -13.67 11.30
C LEU A 17 3.67 -12.38 10.46
N ALA A 18 4.81 -11.91 9.94
CA ALA A 18 4.84 -10.72 9.11
C ALA A 18 4.14 -10.92 7.75
N LYS A 19 4.19 -12.12 7.17
CA LYS A 19 3.42 -12.49 5.98
C LYS A 19 1.93 -12.51 6.25
N VAL A 20 1.51 -13.12 7.36
CA VAL A 20 0.10 -13.18 7.75
C VAL A 20 -0.42 -11.76 7.94
N PHE A 21 0.31 -10.92 8.68
CA PHE A 21 -0.03 -9.51 8.80
C PHE A 21 -0.04 -8.84 7.42
N GLY A 22 0.99 -8.97 6.58
CA GLY A 22 1.01 -8.33 5.25
C GLY A 22 -0.13 -8.73 4.34
N PHE A 23 -0.48 -10.00 4.34
CA PHE A 23 -1.63 -10.53 3.62
C PHE A 23 -2.94 -9.97 4.17
N VAL A 24 -3.14 -10.04 5.50
CA VAL A 24 -4.35 -9.53 6.16
C VAL A 24 -4.49 -8.02 5.99
N GLY A 25 -3.42 -7.24 6.10
CA GLY A 25 -3.43 -5.78 5.96
C GLY A 25 -3.69 -5.31 4.53
N ALA A 26 -3.09 -6.00 3.55
CA ALA A 26 -3.34 -5.72 2.15
C ALA A 26 -4.77 -6.12 1.73
N LEU A 27 -5.27 -7.28 2.20
CA LEU A 27 -6.67 -7.66 1.99
C LEU A 27 -7.65 -6.80 2.79
N SER A 28 -7.28 -6.33 3.98
CA SER A 28 -8.17 -5.46 4.75
C SER A 28 -8.36 -4.11 4.07
N PHE A 29 -7.46 -3.69 3.18
CA PHE A 29 -7.66 -2.54 2.28
C PHE A 29 -8.75 -2.79 1.23
N VAL A 30 -8.85 -4.03 0.74
CA VAL A 30 -9.92 -4.47 -0.17
C VAL A 30 -11.25 -4.55 0.58
N VAL A 31 -11.23 -5.01 1.84
CA VAL A 31 -12.41 -5.12 2.72
C VAL A 31 -12.77 -3.79 3.39
N GLU A 32 -11.85 -2.82 3.42
CA GLU A 32 -11.97 -1.49 4.07
C GLU A 32 -13.21 -0.74 3.60
N GLY A 33 -13.68 -1.02 2.38
CA GLY A 33 -14.89 -0.42 1.86
C GLY A 33 -16.17 -0.77 2.63
N ILE A 34 -16.16 -1.82 3.48
CA ILE A 34 -17.33 -2.24 4.26
C ILE A 34 -17.41 -1.53 5.63
N LEU A 35 -16.27 -1.22 6.29
CA LEU A 35 -16.26 -0.68 7.66
C LEU A 35 -15.10 0.32 7.88
N LEU A 36 -15.45 1.60 8.09
CA LEU A 36 -14.52 2.69 8.46
C LEU A 36 -13.57 2.42 9.65
N PRO A 37 -13.95 1.72 10.74
CA PRO A 37 -13.00 1.44 11.84
C PRO A 37 -11.90 0.41 11.49
N VAL A 38 -12.02 -0.30 10.35
CA VAL A 38 -10.97 -1.22 9.87
C VAL A 38 -9.82 -0.45 9.19
N THR A 39 -10.06 0.83 8.85
CA THR A 39 -9.10 1.67 8.10
C THR A 39 -7.77 1.84 8.83
N PRO A 40 -7.73 2.26 10.11
CA PRO A 40 -6.47 2.42 10.83
C PRO A 40 -5.71 1.09 11.02
N ALA A 41 -6.44 0.00 11.27
CA ALA A 41 -5.85 -1.32 11.44
C ALA A 41 -5.17 -1.80 10.16
N ALA A 42 -5.80 -1.63 9.00
CA ALA A 42 -5.23 -1.97 7.70
C ALA A 42 -3.89 -1.25 7.46
N HIS A 43 -3.85 0.06 7.74
CA HIS A 43 -2.66 0.88 7.57
C HIS A 43 -1.53 0.52 8.54
N VAL A 44 -1.85 0.21 9.80
CA VAL A 44 -0.85 -0.27 10.79
C VAL A 44 -0.24 -1.60 10.35
N ILE A 45 -1.08 -2.52 9.89
CA ILE A 45 -0.66 -3.84 9.43
C ILE A 45 0.19 -3.71 8.14
N LEU A 46 -0.23 -2.89 7.17
CA LEU A 46 0.55 -2.58 5.97
C LEU A 46 1.91 -1.96 6.32
N PHE A 47 1.94 -1.02 7.26
CA PHE A 47 3.18 -0.41 7.74
C PHE A 47 4.14 -1.46 8.32
N ALA A 48 3.66 -2.31 9.23
CA ALA A 48 4.47 -3.37 9.84
C ALA A 48 5.04 -4.31 8.79
N SER A 49 4.26 -4.62 7.75
CA SER A 49 4.60 -5.57 6.70
C SER A 49 5.65 -5.04 5.72
N TYR A 50 5.51 -3.79 5.29
CA TYR A 50 6.55 -3.14 4.50
C TYR A 50 7.82 -2.87 5.31
N LEU A 51 7.69 -2.50 6.59
CA LEU A 51 8.84 -2.33 7.47
C LEU A 51 9.61 -3.63 7.62
N TRP A 52 8.89 -4.75 7.74
CA TRP A 52 9.47 -6.08 7.74
C TRP A 52 10.20 -6.40 6.43
N ALA A 53 9.51 -6.27 5.28
CA ALA A 53 10.11 -6.57 3.98
C ALA A 53 11.38 -5.75 3.75
N MET A 54 11.33 -4.45 4.09
CA MET A 54 12.50 -3.59 4.03
C MET A 54 13.65 -4.09 4.91
N ARG A 55 13.39 -4.47 6.16
CA ARG A 55 14.45 -5.00 7.05
C ARG A 55 15.00 -6.34 6.52
N ARG A 56 14.15 -7.22 6.02
CA ARG A 56 14.53 -8.53 5.45
C ARG A 56 15.48 -8.39 4.25
N PHE A 57 15.29 -7.35 3.44
CA PHE A 57 16.10 -7.05 2.26
C PHE A 57 17.11 -5.90 2.47
N CYS A 58 17.36 -5.49 3.72
CA CYS A 58 18.31 -4.42 4.07
C CYS A 58 18.01 -3.06 3.39
N ILE A 59 16.75 -2.73 3.14
CA ILE A 59 16.32 -1.50 2.47
C ILE A 59 16.05 -0.41 3.52
N GLU A 60 16.76 0.71 3.43
CA GLU A 60 16.60 1.85 4.33
C GLU A 60 15.66 2.93 3.75
N ARG A 61 14.35 2.65 3.76
CA ARG A 61 13.31 3.56 3.24
C ARG A 61 12.22 3.90 4.25
N ARG A 62 12.49 3.80 5.56
CA ARG A 62 11.49 4.00 6.64
C ARG A 62 10.74 5.34 6.56
N ARG A 63 11.42 6.43 6.19
CA ARG A 63 10.77 7.75 6.02
C ARG A 63 9.76 7.74 4.88
N HIS A 64 10.08 7.09 3.76
CA HIS A 64 9.18 6.98 2.62
C HIS A 64 7.98 6.08 2.95
N LEU A 65 8.20 5.02 3.71
CA LEU A 65 7.12 4.18 4.24
C LEU A 65 6.16 4.97 5.13
N ALA A 66 6.69 5.73 6.08
CA ALA A 66 5.87 6.58 6.96
C ALA A 66 5.11 7.64 6.15
N LEU A 67 5.75 8.29 5.19
CA LEU A 67 5.11 9.26 4.30
C LEU A 67 4.01 8.64 3.44
N TRP A 68 4.25 7.44 2.89
CA TRP A 68 3.24 6.73 2.13
C TRP A 68 2.03 6.40 2.99
N ILE A 69 2.22 5.82 4.18
CA ILE A 69 1.11 5.48 5.07
C ILE A 69 0.37 6.74 5.53
N ALA A 70 1.07 7.82 5.90
CA ALA A 70 0.42 9.07 6.29
C ALA A 70 -0.43 9.67 5.14
N THR A 71 0.11 9.68 3.92
CA THR A 71 -0.62 10.20 2.75
C THR A 71 -1.77 9.29 2.32
N ALA A 72 -1.65 7.96 2.46
CA ALA A 72 -2.73 7.01 2.20
C ALA A 72 -3.86 7.13 3.23
N ILE A 73 -3.55 7.32 4.52
CA ILE A 73 -4.55 7.60 5.57
C ILE A 73 -5.28 8.91 5.26
N ALA A 74 -4.53 9.97 4.91
CA ALA A 74 -5.12 11.26 4.56
C ALA A 74 -6.01 11.17 3.32
N ALA A 75 -5.58 10.44 2.28
CA ALA A 75 -6.39 10.20 1.08
C ALA A 75 -7.66 9.41 1.39
N SER A 76 -7.59 8.40 2.26
CA SER A 76 -8.73 7.61 2.69
C SER A 76 -9.74 8.46 3.48
N ALA A 77 -9.27 9.26 4.43
CA ALA A 77 -10.11 10.18 5.21
C ALA A 77 -10.75 11.26 4.31
N ALA A 78 -9.99 11.83 3.39
CA ALA A 78 -10.50 12.81 2.44
C ALA A 78 -11.50 12.21 1.46
N THR A 79 -11.33 10.94 1.06
CA THR A 79 -12.31 10.21 0.24
C THR A 79 -13.65 10.15 0.94
N LEU A 80 -13.67 9.75 2.21
CA LEU A 80 -14.89 9.75 3.01
C LEU A 80 -15.48 11.17 3.14
N TYR A 81 -14.66 12.14 3.51
CA TYR A 81 -15.13 13.51 3.76
C TYR A 81 -15.69 14.18 2.51
N ALA A 82 -15.00 14.05 1.37
CA ALA A 82 -15.38 14.70 0.11
C ALA A 82 -16.58 14.02 -0.57
N THR A 83 -16.73 12.71 -0.42
CA THR A 83 -17.79 11.96 -1.11
C THR A 83 -18.96 11.58 -0.22
N GLY A 84 -18.81 11.68 1.11
CA GLY A 84 -19.78 11.17 2.09
C GLY A 84 -19.98 9.65 2.01
N MET A 85 -19.13 8.95 1.25
CA MET A 85 -19.30 7.55 0.88
C MET A 85 -18.15 6.71 1.39
N THR A 86 -18.46 5.47 1.77
CA THR A 86 -17.44 4.46 1.96
C THR A 86 -16.86 4.06 0.60
N PRO A 87 -15.64 3.52 0.56
CA PRO A 87 -15.08 3.02 -0.69
C PRO A 87 -15.93 1.95 -1.42
N VAL A 88 -16.71 1.12 -0.71
CA VAL A 88 -17.70 0.22 -1.34
C VAL A 88 -18.85 1.01 -1.98
N ASN A 89 -19.37 2.04 -1.33
CA ASN A 89 -20.41 2.87 -1.93
C ASN A 89 -19.92 3.56 -3.21
N LEU A 90 -18.64 3.95 -3.24
CA LEU A 90 -17.97 4.50 -4.43
C LEU A 90 -17.89 3.53 -5.61
N LEU A 91 -18.01 2.21 -5.39
CA LEU A 91 -18.11 1.24 -6.49
C LEU A 91 -19.46 1.26 -7.20
N PHE A 92 -20.51 1.64 -6.49
CA PHE A 92 -21.90 1.52 -6.97
C PHE A 92 -22.58 2.87 -7.19
N ARG A 93 -22.04 3.95 -6.62
CA ARG A 93 -22.64 5.29 -6.65
C ARG A 93 -21.64 6.30 -7.20
N ARG A 94 -22.16 7.21 -8.01
CA ARG A 94 -21.38 8.33 -8.55
C ARG A 94 -21.20 9.40 -7.49
N ALA A 95 -19.98 9.92 -7.35
CA ALA A 95 -19.69 11.12 -6.58
C ALA A 95 -19.59 12.35 -7.50
N PRO A 96 -19.72 13.58 -6.95
CA PRO A 96 -19.48 14.81 -7.71
C PRO A 96 -18.07 14.82 -8.32
N LEU A 97 -17.93 15.30 -9.56
CA LEU A 97 -16.64 15.32 -10.26
C LEU A 97 -15.56 16.07 -9.48
N GLU A 98 -15.91 17.17 -8.84
CA GLU A 98 -15.00 17.98 -8.01
C GLU A 98 -14.44 17.17 -6.84
N ALA A 99 -15.30 16.41 -6.15
CA ALA A 99 -14.87 15.51 -5.08
C ALA A 99 -13.96 14.40 -5.62
N LEU A 100 -14.31 13.80 -6.76
CA LEU A 100 -13.48 12.76 -7.40
C LEU A 100 -12.12 13.28 -7.87
N ALA A 101 -12.05 14.52 -8.35
CA ALA A 101 -10.79 15.14 -8.76
C ALA A 101 -9.86 15.40 -7.56
N LEU A 102 -10.42 15.89 -6.44
CA LEU A 102 -9.66 16.04 -5.20
C LEU A 102 -9.16 14.68 -4.68
N VAL A 103 -10.03 13.67 -4.66
CA VAL A 103 -9.68 12.31 -4.26
C VAL A 103 -8.59 11.75 -5.17
N ALA A 104 -8.74 11.85 -6.49
CA ALA A 104 -7.73 11.43 -7.47
C ALA A 104 -6.36 12.08 -7.21
N LEU A 105 -6.35 13.38 -6.91
CA LEU A 105 -5.13 14.12 -6.62
C LEU A 105 -4.46 13.63 -5.33
N LEU A 106 -5.22 13.44 -4.25
CA LEU A 106 -4.68 12.97 -2.96
C LEU A 106 -4.11 11.55 -3.06
N TRP A 107 -4.84 10.65 -3.72
CA TRP A 107 -4.33 9.30 -4.01
C TRP A 107 -3.11 9.35 -4.94
N GLY A 108 -3.11 10.22 -5.94
CA GLY A 108 -1.98 10.41 -6.87
C GLY A 108 -0.72 10.89 -6.17
N ILE A 109 -0.84 11.84 -5.25
CA ILE A 109 0.27 12.30 -4.40
C ILE A 109 0.81 11.15 -3.56
N SER A 110 -0.06 10.31 -2.97
CA SER A 110 0.38 9.15 -2.17
C SER A 110 1.08 8.06 -3.00
N ALA A 111 0.90 8.03 -4.33
CA ALA A 111 1.57 7.07 -5.20
C ALA A 111 3.09 7.32 -5.32
N LEU A 112 3.55 8.56 -5.11
CA LEU A 112 4.98 8.91 -5.16
C LEU A 112 5.80 8.24 -4.05
N PRO A 113 5.46 8.37 -2.75
CA PRO A 113 6.16 7.63 -1.70
C PRO A 113 5.92 6.13 -1.82
N PHE A 114 4.78 5.67 -2.35
CA PHE A 114 4.55 4.25 -2.64
C PHE A 114 5.53 3.68 -3.67
N TYR A 115 5.84 4.43 -4.74
CA TYR A 115 6.89 4.07 -5.69
C TYR A 115 8.25 3.95 -5.00
N ALA A 116 8.63 4.96 -4.21
CA ALA A 116 9.90 5.00 -3.50
C ALA A 116 10.08 3.86 -2.48
N VAL A 117 8.99 3.20 -2.11
CA VAL A 117 8.94 2.00 -1.27
C VAL A 117 9.01 0.72 -2.10
N ASN A 118 8.24 0.61 -3.20
CA ASN A 118 8.15 -0.61 -4.00
C ASN A 118 9.29 -0.82 -4.99
N ASP A 119 9.83 0.24 -5.59
CA ASP A 119 10.92 0.10 -6.58
C ASP A 119 12.18 -0.53 -5.97
N PRO A 120 12.63 -0.15 -4.75
CA PRO A 120 13.71 -0.85 -4.07
C PRO A 120 13.40 -2.32 -3.76
N LEU A 121 12.14 -2.65 -3.42
CA LEU A 121 11.72 -4.03 -3.15
C LEU A 121 11.72 -4.87 -4.43
N TYR A 122 11.24 -4.32 -5.54
CA TYR A 122 11.36 -4.92 -6.88
C TYR A 122 12.84 -5.17 -7.23
N LYS A 123 13.71 -4.17 -7.07
CA LYS A 123 15.15 -4.30 -7.35
C LYS A 123 15.85 -5.32 -6.46
N ALA A 124 15.43 -5.46 -5.20
CA ALA A 124 16.03 -6.40 -4.26
C ALA A 124 15.54 -7.85 -4.43
N THR A 125 14.30 -8.05 -4.90
CA THR A 125 13.66 -9.37 -4.98
C THR A 125 13.53 -9.91 -6.39
N GLY A 126 13.55 -9.05 -7.41
CA GLY A 126 13.17 -9.38 -8.78
C GLY A 126 11.67 -9.61 -8.98
N ASP A 127 10.82 -9.48 -7.94
CA ASP A 127 9.39 -9.74 -8.06
C ASP A 127 8.65 -8.55 -8.67
N TYR A 128 8.23 -8.70 -9.93
CA TYR A 128 7.51 -7.67 -10.68
C TYR A 128 6.19 -7.24 -10.02
N LYS A 129 5.62 -8.04 -9.10
CA LYS A 129 4.39 -7.69 -8.37
C LYS A 129 4.52 -6.39 -7.59
N PHE A 130 5.69 -6.05 -7.05
CA PHE A 130 5.91 -4.77 -6.37
C PHE A 130 5.75 -3.58 -7.34
N ARG A 131 6.27 -3.71 -8.56
CA ARG A 131 6.13 -2.66 -9.59
C ARG A 131 4.70 -2.59 -10.12
N LEU A 132 4.07 -3.74 -10.33
CA LEU A 132 2.67 -3.83 -10.77
C LEU A 132 1.71 -3.23 -9.73
N ALA A 133 1.96 -3.45 -8.44
CA ALA A 133 1.19 -2.84 -7.36
C ALA A 133 1.25 -1.31 -7.45
N TRP A 134 2.46 -0.73 -7.60
CA TRP A 134 2.58 0.71 -7.79
C TRP A 134 1.85 1.23 -9.05
N ILE A 135 2.04 0.58 -10.21
CA ILE A 135 1.37 0.99 -11.46
C ILE A 135 -0.15 0.97 -11.28
N SER A 136 -0.67 -0.11 -10.71
CA SER A 136 -2.11 -0.30 -10.48
C SER A 136 -2.65 0.74 -9.50
N TYR A 137 -1.86 1.08 -8.48
CA TYR A 137 -2.21 2.10 -7.50
C TYR A 137 -2.29 3.50 -8.13
N ALA A 138 -1.27 3.87 -8.93
CA ALA A 138 -1.25 5.16 -9.63
C ALA A 138 -2.37 5.25 -10.69
N ALA A 139 -2.62 4.16 -11.42
CA ALA A 139 -3.74 4.06 -12.35
C ALA A 139 -5.08 4.21 -11.62
N GLY A 140 -5.25 3.55 -10.47
CA GLY A 140 -6.44 3.69 -9.64
C GLY A 140 -6.67 5.12 -9.16
N ALA A 141 -5.61 5.82 -8.75
CA ALA A 141 -5.69 7.24 -8.43
C ALA A 141 -6.23 8.08 -9.61
N ALA A 142 -5.67 7.89 -10.81
CA ALA A 142 -6.11 8.63 -12.00
C ALA A 142 -7.55 8.29 -12.42
N LEU A 143 -7.99 7.05 -12.19
CA LEU A 143 -9.29 6.54 -12.62
C LEU A 143 -10.45 6.86 -11.64
N PHE A 144 -10.18 7.56 -10.53
CA PHE A 144 -11.26 8.05 -9.66
C PHE A 144 -12.22 9.00 -10.39
N VAL A 145 -11.71 9.85 -11.29
CA VAL A 145 -12.54 10.82 -12.04
C VAL A 145 -13.59 10.16 -12.94
N VAL A 146 -13.40 8.88 -13.28
CA VAL A 146 -14.37 8.07 -14.04
C VAL A 146 -15.05 6.98 -13.18
N ASN A 147 -15.00 7.11 -11.85
CA ASN A 147 -15.63 6.23 -10.85
C ASN A 147 -15.17 4.75 -10.87
N VAL A 148 -13.99 4.41 -11.41
CA VAL A 148 -13.44 3.03 -11.35
C VAL A 148 -12.11 2.94 -10.59
N GLY A 149 -11.62 4.06 -10.05
CA GLY A 149 -10.33 4.14 -9.38
C GLY A 149 -10.15 3.17 -8.22
N PHE A 150 -11.20 2.93 -7.44
CA PHE A 150 -11.15 2.00 -6.31
C PHE A 150 -10.90 0.54 -6.73
N ILE A 151 -11.40 0.11 -7.89
CA ILE A 151 -11.17 -1.26 -8.41
C ILE A 151 -9.68 -1.49 -8.65
N ALA A 152 -9.01 -0.54 -9.30
CA ALA A 152 -7.58 -0.63 -9.59
C ALA A 152 -6.72 -0.53 -8.32
N LEU A 153 -7.15 0.26 -7.31
CA LEU A 153 -6.52 0.24 -5.99
C LEU A 153 -6.66 -1.13 -5.31
N ALA A 154 -7.87 -1.69 -5.25
CA ALA A 154 -8.10 -3.01 -4.68
C ALA A 154 -7.25 -4.08 -5.37
N TYR A 155 -7.14 -4.04 -6.70
CA TYR A 155 -6.25 -4.90 -7.47
C TYR A 155 -4.78 -4.73 -7.09
N ALA A 156 -4.31 -3.48 -6.92
CA ALA A 156 -2.94 -3.20 -6.47
C ALA A 156 -2.63 -3.86 -5.12
N PHE A 157 -3.56 -3.75 -4.16
CA PHE A 157 -3.42 -4.35 -2.84
C PHE A 157 -3.50 -5.87 -2.87
N LEU A 158 -4.32 -6.46 -3.75
CA LEU A 158 -4.32 -7.91 -3.96
C LEU A 158 -2.97 -8.40 -4.49
N VAL A 159 -2.41 -7.74 -5.51
CA VAL A 159 -1.08 -8.07 -6.06
C VAL A 159 -0.01 -7.99 -4.99
N LEU A 160 -0.09 -6.98 -4.13
CA LEU A 160 0.78 -6.82 -2.98
C LEU A 160 0.62 -7.95 -1.94
N ALA A 161 -0.62 -8.32 -1.61
CA ALA A 161 -0.91 -9.44 -0.71
C ALA A 161 -0.26 -10.74 -1.22
N LEU A 162 -0.36 -10.99 -2.52
CA LEU A 162 0.26 -12.13 -3.18
C LEU A 162 1.80 -12.04 -3.20
N ALA A 163 2.37 -10.84 -3.29
CA ALA A 163 3.81 -10.65 -3.16
C ALA A 163 4.28 -11.12 -1.77
N PHE A 164 3.55 -10.76 -0.71
CA PHE A 164 3.92 -11.18 0.65
C PHE A 164 3.92 -12.71 0.84
N LEU A 165 2.92 -13.42 0.32
CA LEU A 165 2.89 -14.90 0.40
C LEU A 165 4.14 -15.55 -0.21
N ASN A 166 4.70 -14.94 -1.26
CA ASN A 166 5.83 -15.48 -2.03
C ASN A 166 7.22 -15.15 -1.47
N LEU A 167 7.33 -14.35 -0.40
CA LEU A 167 8.64 -13.97 0.14
C LEU A 167 9.32 -15.15 0.83
N LYS A 168 10.38 -15.72 0.26
CA LYS A 168 11.11 -16.86 0.84
C LYS A 168 12.22 -16.46 1.80
#